data_AF-A0A7K2Y576-F1
#
_entry.id   AF-A0A7K2Y576-F1
#
_cell.length_a   1.000
_cell.length_b   1.000
_cell.length_c   1.000
_cell.angle_alpha   90.00
_cell.angle_beta   90.00
_cell.angle_gamma   90.00
#
_symmetry.space_group_name_H-M   'P 1'
#
loop_
_entity.id
_entity.type
_entity.pdbx_description
1 polymer ?
#
loop_
_entity_poly.entity_id
_entity_poly.type
_entity_poly.pdbx_seq_one_letter_code
_entity_poly.pdbx_strand_id
1 'polypeptide(L)' 'MELSDELIELQRAANQAREQALAGPYSREAWRPWLVTADALQAAVTEHAKATEQDRHKLEVAVKNAARQPADA' A
#
# COMPACT_ATOMS: atom_id res chain seq x y z
N MET A 1 0.13 -0.49 -17.75
CA MET A 1 0.55 -0.03 -16.41
C MET A 1 1.31 -1.17 -15.80
N GLU A 2 2.59 -0.97 -15.53
CA GLU A 2 3.44 -1.99 -14.93
C GLU A 2 3.36 -1.88 -13.41
N LEU A 3 2.89 -2.95 -12.76
CA LEU A 3 2.80 -3.06 -11.31
C LEU A 3 3.90 -3.99 -10.82
N SER A 4 4.52 -3.64 -9.70
CA SER A 4 5.44 -4.54 -8.98
C SER A 4 4.67 -5.29 -7.90
N ASP A 5 4.95 -6.59 -7.73
CA ASP A 5 4.43 -7.42 -6.65
C ASP A 5 4.75 -6.82 -5.27
N GLU A 6 5.92 -6.20 -5.14
CA GLU A 6 6.32 -5.50 -3.91
C GLU A 6 5.35 -4.37 -3.54
N LEU A 7 4.88 -3.60 -4.51
CA LEU A 7 3.90 -2.53 -4.27
C LEU A 7 2.55 -3.09 -3.85
N ILE A 8 2.15 -4.21 -4.43
CA ILE A 8 0.90 -4.90 -4.10
C ILE A 8 0.98 -5.44 -2.66
N GLU A 9 2.09 -6.09 -2.29
CA GLU A 9 2.32 -6.62 -0.94
C GLU A 9 2.42 -5.50 0.11
N LEU A 10 3.11 -4.39 -0.18
CA LEU A 10 3.13 -3.21 0.70
C LEU A 10 1.73 -2.63 0.90
N GLN A 11 0.92 -2.57 -0.16
CA GLN A 11 -0.45 -2.11 -0.07
C GLN A 11 -1.33 -3.07 0.74
N ARG A 12 -1.15 -4.38 0.61
CA ARG A 12 -1.83 -5.40 1.42
C ARG A 12 -1.43 -5.28 2.90
N ALA A 13 -0.15 -5.14 3.19
CA ALA A 13 0.35 -4.94 4.55
C ALA A 13 -0.19 -3.65 5.17
N ALA A 14 -0.27 -2.54 4.41
CA ALA A 14 -0.88 -1.31 4.87
C ALA A 14 -2.38 -1.50 5.17
N ASN A 15 -3.12 -2.23 4.32
CA ASN A 15 -4.53 -2.53 4.57
C ASN A 15 -4.71 -3.35 5.85
N GLN A 16 -3.93 -4.42 6.03
CA GLN A 16 -3.99 -5.27 7.22
C GLN A 16 -3.65 -4.49 8.50
N ALA A 17 -2.60 -3.66 8.48
CA ALA A 17 -2.23 -2.83 9.63
C ALA A 17 -3.34 -1.81 9.97
N ARG A 18 -4.02 -1.27 8.95
CA ARG A 18 -5.18 -0.39 9.15
C ARG A 18 -6.35 -1.14 9.80
N GLU A 19 -6.66 -2.34 9.33
CA GLU A 19 -7.73 -3.18 9.89
C GLU A 19 -7.46 -3.52 11.35
N GLN A 20 -6.22 -3.87 11.69
CA GLN A 20 -5.80 -4.11 13.08
C GLN A 20 -5.96 -2.86 13.94
N ALA A 21 -5.56 -1.69 13.45
CA ALA A 21 -5.68 -0.43 14.18
C ALA A 21 -7.16 -0.01 14.38
N LEU A 22 -8.04 -0.38 13.45
CA LEU A 22 -9.48 -0.09 13.52
C LEU A 22 -10.26 -1.08 14.40
N ALA A 23 -9.70 -2.26 14.69
CA ALA A 23 -10.35 -3.26 15.53
C ALA A 23 -10.43 -2.86 17.01
N GLY A 24 -9.67 -1.84 17.43
CA GLY A 24 -9.63 -1.34 18.79
C GLY A 24 -9.89 0.18 18.90
N PRO A 25 -9.91 0.72 20.14
CA PRO A 25 -9.96 2.17 20.33
C PRO A 25 -8.72 2.83 19.74
N TYR A 26 -8.88 4.07 19.27
CA TYR A 26 -7.77 4.84 18.73
C TYR A 26 -6.63 4.99 19.76
N SER A 27 -5.43 4.58 19.37
CA SER A 27 -4.19 4.92 20.06
C SER A 27 -3.06 5.13 19.06
N ARG A 28 -2.11 6.01 19.39
CA ARG A 28 -0.96 6.27 18.52
C ARG A 28 -0.12 4.99 18.31
N GLU A 29 -0.04 4.13 19.32
CA GLU A 29 0.69 2.86 19.26
C GLU A 29 0.02 1.87 18.31
N ALA A 30 -1.31 1.74 18.37
CA ALA A 30 -2.06 0.86 17.47
C ALA A 30 -1.96 1.30 16.00
N TRP A 31 -1.85 2.61 15.74
CA TRP A 31 -1.72 3.16 14.39
C TRP A 31 -0.28 3.23 13.87
N ARG A 32 0.72 3.04 14.73
CA ARG A 32 2.13 3.11 14.34
C ARG A 32 2.51 2.13 13.22
N PRO A 33 2.08 0.85 13.23
CA PRO A 33 2.37 -0.07 12.13
C PRO A 33 1.80 0.44 10.79
N TRP A 34 0.56 0.94 10.78
CA TRP A 34 -0.04 1.49 9.58
C TRP A 34 0.74 2.68 9.03
N LEU A 35 1.16 3.62 9.91
CA LEU A 35 1.93 4.79 9.50
C LEU A 35 3.26 4.41 8.84
N VAL A 36 3.99 3.45 9.43
CA VAL A 36 5.28 2.98 8.89
C VAL A 36 5.09 2.34 7.52
N THR A 37 4.11 1.43 7.39
CA THR A 37 3.89 0.74 6.12
C THR A 37 3.31 1.66 5.05
N ALA A 38 2.47 2.63 5.43
CA ALA A 38 1.94 3.64 4.51
C ALA A 38 3.05 4.55 3.98
N ASP A 39 3.99 4.97 4.82
CA ASP A 39 5.16 5.76 4.41
C ASP A 39 6.03 4.99 3.42
N ALA A 40 6.37 3.73 3.74
CA ALA A 40 7.13 2.84 2.87
C ALA A 40 6.44 2.63 1.50
N LEU A 41 5.12 2.40 1.51
CA LEU A 41 4.33 2.27 0.27
C LEU A 41 4.39 3.54 -0.58
N GLN A 42 4.22 4.73 0.02
CA GLN A 42 4.21 5.99 -0.73
C GLN A 42 5.59 6.31 -1.31
N ALA A 43 6.67 5.98 -0.59
CA ALA A 43 8.03 6.06 -1.10
C ALA A 43 8.22 5.14 -2.31
N ALA A 44 7.85 3.85 -2.17
CA ALA A 44 7.99 2.85 -3.22
C ALA A 44 7.16 3.18 -4.49
N VAL A 45 5.91 3.63 -4.32
CA VAL A 45 5.07 4.09 -5.46
C VAL A 45 5.72 5.27 -6.18
N THR A 46 6.32 6.20 -5.43
CA THR A 46 6.99 7.37 -6.01
C THR A 46 8.25 6.97 -6.78
N GLU A 47 9.04 6.04 -6.24
CA GLU A 47 10.23 5.51 -6.89
C GLU A 47 9.89 4.73 -8.15
N HIS A 48 8.94 3.80 -8.08
CA HIS A 48 8.51 3.00 -9.22
C HIS A 48 7.91 3.86 -10.34
N ALA A 49 7.09 4.86 -10.00
CA ALA A 49 6.55 5.80 -10.97
C ALA A 49 7.64 6.57 -11.71
N LYS A 50 8.70 7.01 -11.02
CA LYS A 50 9.85 7.67 -11.64
C LYS A 50 10.65 6.71 -12.52
N ALA A 51 10.94 5.51 -12.03
CA ALA A 51 11.75 4.52 -12.74
C ALA A 51 11.11 4.02 -14.04
N THR A 52 9.78 3.95 -14.05
CA THR A 52 8.99 3.45 -15.20
C THR A 52 8.31 4.56 -16.01
N GLU A 53 8.60 5.83 -15.69
CA GLU A 53 7.99 7.02 -16.30
C GLU A 53 6.45 6.98 -16.30
N GLN A 54 5.86 6.37 -15.27
CA GLN A 54 4.41 6.22 -15.12
C GLN A 54 3.82 7.37 -14.30
N ASP A 55 2.55 7.68 -14.56
CA ASP A 55 1.77 8.58 -13.71
C ASP A 55 1.60 7.96 -12.30
N ARG A 56 2.21 8.59 -11.30
CA ARG A 56 2.19 8.14 -9.90
C ARG A 56 0.77 7.92 -9.38
N HIS A 57 -0.16 8.81 -9.72
CA HIS A 57 -1.53 8.72 -9.23
C HIS A 57 -2.27 7.50 -9.81
N LYS A 58 -2.17 7.29 -11.13
CA LYS A 58 -2.73 6.11 -11.79
C LYS A 58 -2.10 4.82 -11.28
N LEU A 59 -0.78 4.82 -11.04
CA LEU A 59 -0.06 3.70 -10.44
C LEU A 59 -0.62 3.37 -9.06
N GLU A 60 -0.76 4.37 -8.19
CA GLU A 60 -1.31 4.17 -6.84
C GLU A 60 -2.74 3.60 -6.86
N VAL A 61 -3.59 4.09 -7.77
CA VAL A 61 -4.95 3.55 -7.96
C VAL A 61 -4.91 2.10 -8.41
N ALA A 62 -4.04 1.75 -9.35
CA ALA A 62 -3.91 0.38 -9.83
C ALA A 62 -3.36 -0.57 -8.75
N VAL A 63 -2.37 -0.15 -7.97
CA VAL A 63 -1.86 -0.90 -6.81
C VAL A 63 -2.97 -1.15 -5.79
N LYS A 64 -3.78 -0.12 -5.46
CA LYS A 64 -4.93 -0.26 -4.55
C LYS A 64 -5.97 -1.26 -5.07
N ASN A 65 -6.23 -1.26 -6.39
CA ASN A 65 -7.17 -2.19 -7.00
C ASN A 65 -6.62 -3.62 -7.01
N ALA A 66 -5.35 -3.82 -7.36
CA ALA A 66 -4.70 -5.13 -7.36
C ALA A 66 -4.65 -5.74 -5.95
N ALA A 67 -4.35 -4.94 -4.94
CA ALA A 67 -4.33 -5.39 -3.54
C ALA A 67 -5.71 -5.81 -3.00
N ARG A 68 -6.82 -5.38 -3.62
CA ARG A 68 -8.20 -5.79 -3.25
C ARG A 68 -8.62 -7.11 -3.88
N GLN A 69 -8.01 -7.50 -4.99
CA GLN A 69 -8.32 -8.79 -5.60
C GLN A 69 -7.67 -9.90 -4.78
N PRO A 70 -8.35 -11.04 -4.56
CA PRO A 70 -7.66 -12.22 -4.07
C PRO A 70 -6.47 -12.47 -5.01
N ALA A 71 -5.28 -12.74 -4.46
CA ALA A 71 -4.23 -13.33 -5.27
C ALA A 71 -4.85 -14.56 -5.94
N ASP A 72 -4.79 -14.64 -7.27
CA ASP A 72 -5.49 -15.65 -8.09
C ASP A 72 -5.60 -17.03 -7.40
N ALA A 73 -6.81 -17.59 -7.44
CA ALA A 73 -7.11 -18.96 -7.03
C ALA A 73 -6.65 -19.97 -8.10
#